data_AF-A0A8C0GXU8-F1
#
_entry.id   AF-A0A8C0GXU8-F1
#
_cell.length_a   1.000
_cell.length_b   1.000
_cell.length_c   1.000
_cell.angle_alpha   90.00
_cell.angle_beta   90.00
_cell.angle_gamma   90.00
#
_symmetry.space_group_name_H-M   'P 1'
#
loop_
_entity.id
_entity.type
_entity.pdbx_description
1 polymer ?
#
loop_
_entity_poly.entity_id
_entity_poly.type
_entity_poly.pdbx_seq_one_letter_code
_entity_poly.pdbx_strand_id
1 'polypeptide(L)'
;EQPWLLGPGRKWGSFYEPGLPPGEIIGGQEAQPHFRPYMAYLKIQREEKKRVCGGFLVSKNFVLTAAHSVSCSVSQGDSGGPLVCQQTAQGIFSWGSEEGTPPAVYTRVSTFILWIQKTMRMLQP
;
A
#
# COMPACT_ATOMS: atom_id res chain seq x y z
N GLU A 1 -0.12 12.04 23.73
CA GLU A 1 -1.44 11.93 23.09
C GLU A 1 -1.64 13.13 22.18
N GLN A 2 -1.54 12.98 20.86
CA GLN A 2 -1.78 14.06 19.90
C GLN A 2 -2.52 13.50 18.67
N PRO A 3 -3.82 13.81 18.56
CA PRO A 3 -4.68 13.24 17.56
C PRO A 3 -4.97 14.26 16.42
N TRP A 4 -5.19 13.76 15.20
CA TRP A 4 -5.94 14.45 14.13
C TRP A 4 -5.30 15.57 13.27
N LEU A 5 -3.97 15.66 13.09
CA LEU A 5 -3.40 16.57 12.06
C LEU A 5 -3.50 16.05 10.60
N LEU A 6 -4.55 15.31 10.27
CA LEU A 6 -5.08 15.29 8.92
C LEU A 6 -6.52 15.82 8.98
N GLY A 7 -6.71 17.07 8.55
CA GLY A 7 -7.99 17.79 8.59
C GLY A 7 -9.20 17.06 7.98
N PRO A 8 -10.40 17.63 8.15
CA PRO A 8 -11.67 16.92 7.96
C PRO A 8 -11.82 16.44 6.51
N GLY A 9 -12.11 15.14 6.34
CA GLY A 9 -12.56 14.57 5.06
C GLY A 9 -11.55 13.75 4.25
N ARG A 10 -10.36 13.41 4.76
CA ARG A 10 -9.40 12.58 4.02
C ARG A 10 -9.71 11.08 4.15
N LYS A 11 -10.47 10.56 3.18
CA LYS A 11 -10.73 9.13 2.99
C LYS A 11 -9.49 8.43 2.41
N TRP A 12 -9.20 7.23 2.89
CA TRP A 12 -8.19 6.36 2.28
C TRP A 12 -8.66 6.00 0.87
N GLY A 13 -7.83 6.25 -0.16
CA GLY A 13 -8.25 6.09 -1.56
C GLY A 13 -9.01 7.30 -2.14
N SER A 14 -8.72 8.53 -1.68
CA SER A 14 -9.26 9.73 -2.33
C SER A 14 -8.24 10.86 -2.23
N PHE A 15 -7.23 10.84 -3.09
CA PHE A 15 -6.32 11.97 -3.27
C PHE A 15 -6.83 12.83 -4.43
N TYR A 16 -7.36 14.01 -4.11
CA TYR A 16 -7.68 15.05 -5.08
C TYR A 16 -6.39 15.54 -5.75
N GLU A 17 -6.17 15.12 -7.00
CA GLU A 17 -5.55 16.00 -7.99
C GLU A 17 -6.67 16.84 -8.63
N PRO A 18 -6.53 18.17 -8.78
CA PRO A 18 -7.56 18.97 -9.44
C PRO A 18 -7.72 18.50 -10.90
N GLY A 19 -8.81 17.81 -11.20
CA GLY A 19 -9.18 17.41 -12.57
C GLY A 19 -9.27 15.90 -12.85
N LEU A 20 -8.96 15.02 -11.90
CA LEU A 20 -9.13 13.55 -12.06
C LEU A 20 -10.23 13.03 -11.12
N PRO A 21 -11.14 12.15 -11.59
CA PRO A 21 -12.11 11.51 -10.71
C PRO A 21 -11.37 10.69 -9.63
N PRO A 22 -11.88 10.65 -8.38
CA PRO A 22 -11.32 9.77 -7.37
C PRO A 22 -11.37 8.33 -7.87
N GLY A 23 -10.20 7.68 -7.94
CA GLY A 23 -10.01 6.25 -8.13
C GLY A 23 -10.66 5.47 -7.00
N GLU A 24 -11.97 5.32 -7.12
CA GLU A 24 -12.76 4.45 -6.28
C GLU A 24 -12.43 2.99 -6.59
N ILE A 25 -12.21 2.18 -5.56
CA ILE A 25 -12.09 0.72 -5.73
C ILE A 25 -13.46 0.20 -6.18
N ILE A 26 -13.56 -0.25 -7.42
CA ILE A 26 -14.81 -0.76 -8.00
C ILE A 26 -15.31 -1.93 -7.13
N GLY A 27 -16.52 -1.78 -6.58
CA GLY A 27 -17.14 -2.77 -5.69
C GLY A 27 -16.54 -2.85 -4.28
N GLY A 28 -15.64 -1.92 -3.92
CA GLY A 28 -15.06 -1.81 -2.59
C GLY A 28 -15.97 -1.11 -1.58
N GLN A 29 -15.62 -1.23 -0.30
CA GLN A 29 -16.22 -0.45 0.79
C GLN A 29 -15.11 0.21 1.59
N GLU A 30 -15.34 1.45 2.02
CA GLU A 30 -14.44 2.16 2.93
C GLU A 30 -14.23 1.34 4.22
N ALA A 31 -12.98 1.04 4.53
CA ALA A 31 -12.63 0.31 5.73
C ALA A 31 -12.95 1.16 6.97
N GLN A 32 -13.46 0.54 8.03
CA GLN A 32 -13.60 1.24 9.31
C GLN A 32 -12.24 1.74 9.80
N PRO A 33 -12.18 2.93 10.44
CA PRO A 33 -10.93 3.45 11.00
C PRO A 33 -10.23 2.41 11.87
N HIS A 34 -8.91 2.27 11.69
CA HIS A 34 -8.05 1.34 12.44
C HIS A 34 -8.36 -0.16 12.26
N PHE A 35 -9.31 -0.55 11.40
CA PHE A 35 -9.65 -1.95 11.15
C PHE A 35 -8.53 -2.74 10.43
N ARG A 36 -7.55 -2.03 9.90
CA ARG A 36 -6.38 -2.57 9.20
C ARG A 36 -5.10 -1.94 9.79
N PRO A 37 -4.74 -2.25 11.04
CA PRO A 37 -3.65 -1.56 11.75
C PRO A 37 -2.26 -1.87 11.14
N TYR A 38 -2.16 -2.91 10.32
CA TYR A 38 -0.94 -3.26 9.59
C TYR A 38 -0.75 -2.43 8.30
N MET A 39 -1.77 -1.71 7.81
CA MET A 39 -1.67 -0.95 6.56
C MET A 39 -0.81 0.29 6.77
N ALA A 40 0.13 0.55 5.85
CA ALA A 40 1.07 1.65 5.93
C ALA A 40 0.96 2.57 4.71
N TYR A 41 1.01 3.88 4.96
CA TYR A 41 1.11 4.91 3.94
C TYR A 41 2.56 5.33 3.77
N LEU A 42 3.13 5.15 2.58
CA LEU A 42 4.51 5.47 2.29
C LEU A 42 4.58 6.70 1.38
N LYS A 43 5.21 7.76 1.90
CA LYS A 43 5.56 8.95 1.14
C LYS A 43 7.07 8.95 0.90
N ILE A 44 7.47 8.50 -0.29
CA ILE A 44 8.88 8.40 -0.67
C ILE A 44 9.25 9.65 -1.46
N GLN A 45 10.20 10.42 -0.95
CA GLN A 45 10.75 11.57 -1.64
C GLN A 45 12.13 11.20 -2.15
N ARG A 46 12.30 11.17 -3.48
CA ARG A 46 13.59 10.94 -4.13
C ARG A 46 13.83 12.07 -5.12
N GLU A 47 14.85 12.88 -4.87
CA GLU A 47 15.13 14.11 -5.64
C GLU A 47 13.90 15.04 -5.68
N GLU A 48 13.48 15.49 -6.87
CA GLU A 48 12.27 16.31 -7.07
C GLU A 48 10.97 15.47 -7.21
N LYS A 49 11.06 14.14 -7.20
CA LYS A 49 9.90 13.26 -7.37
C LYS A 49 9.34 12.81 -6.02
N LYS A 50 8.10 13.18 -5.74
CA LYS A 50 7.31 12.67 -4.62
C LYS A 50 6.48 11.48 -5.09
N ARG A 51 6.59 10.36 -4.38
CA ARG A 51 5.87 9.12 -4.68
C ARG A 51 5.04 8.71 -3.48
N VAL A 52 3.84 8.22 -3.76
CA VAL A 52 2.91 7.70 -2.75
C VAL A 52 2.64 6.25 -3.05
N CYS A 53 2.96 5.39 -2.10
CA CYS A 53 2.81 3.95 -2.23
C CYS A 53 2.14 3.39 -0.97
N GLY A 54 1.54 2.22 -1.11
CA GLY A 54 1.02 1.42 -0.02
C GLY A 54 2.09 0.50 0.54
N GLY A 55 1.84 -0.03 1.73
CA GLY A 55 2.70 -1.03 2.35
C GLY A 55 1.97 -1.72 3.48
N PHE A 56 2.62 -2.71 4.08
CA PHE A 56 2.11 -3.35 5.28
C PHE A 56 3.21 -3.79 6.23
N LEU A 57 2.90 -3.73 7.53
CA LEU A 57 3.80 -4.18 8.58
C LEU A 57 4.01 -5.69 8.49
N VAL A 58 5.28 -6.09 8.40
CA VAL A 58 5.74 -7.49 8.56
C VAL A 58 6.35 -7.73 9.94
N SER A 59 6.64 -6.66 10.68
CA SER A 59 7.04 -6.66 12.08
C SER A 59 6.83 -5.26 12.67
N LYS A 60 7.06 -5.08 13.98
CA LYS A 60 6.86 -3.81 14.71
C LYS A 60 7.53 -2.61 14.02
N ASN A 61 8.71 -2.81 13.44
CA ASN A 61 9.54 -1.74 12.88
C ASN A 61 9.79 -1.89 11.37
N PHE A 62 9.09 -2.79 10.69
CA PHE A 62 9.40 -3.15 9.30
C PHE A 62 8.14 -3.20 8.45
N VAL A 63 8.16 -2.44 7.36
CA VAL A 63 7.11 -2.38 6.35
C VAL A 63 7.61 -3.05 5.07
N LEU A 64 6.77 -3.90 4.48
CA LEU A 64 6.98 -4.47 3.15
C LEU A 64 6.17 -3.67 2.12
N THR A 65 6.78 -3.39 0.97
CA THR A 65 6.17 -2.65 -0.15
C THR A 65 6.77 -3.10 -1.49
N ALA A 66 6.21 -2.63 -2.60
CA ALA A 66 6.73 -2.88 -3.93
C ALA A 66 7.99 -2.03 -4.20
N ALA A 67 9.02 -2.64 -4.80
CA ALA A 67 10.27 -1.95 -5.09
C ALA A 67 10.23 -1.06 -6.35
N HIS A 68 9.22 -1.24 -7.22
CA HIS A 68 9.19 -0.55 -8.50
C HIS A 68 9.07 0.98 -8.29
N SER A 69 10.05 1.74 -8.82
CA SER A 69 10.07 3.21 -8.74
C SER A 69 9.29 3.91 -9.86
N VAL A 70 8.55 3.15 -10.67
CA VAL A 70 7.99 3.60 -11.96
C VAL A 70 6.58 4.17 -11.87
N SER A 71 5.68 3.68 -11.01
CA SER A 71 4.26 4.06 -11.06
C SER A 71 3.56 4.08 -9.70
N CYS A 72 4.22 4.64 -8.69
CA CYS A 72 3.51 5.18 -7.52
C CYS A 72 2.79 6.50 -7.92
N SER A 73 1.91 6.42 -8.94
CA SER A 73 0.88 7.37 -9.40
C SER A 73 0.26 6.89 -10.73
N VAL A 74 -0.96 6.33 -10.68
CA VAL A 74 -2.23 6.74 -11.37
C VAL A 74 -3.39 5.88 -10.81
N SER A 75 -3.12 4.63 -10.38
CA SER A 75 -4.01 3.89 -9.45
C SER A 75 -3.66 4.19 -7.98
N GLN A 76 -4.03 5.39 -7.54
CA GLN A 76 -4.21 5.84 -6.14
C GLN A 76 -3.45 5.13 -4.97
N GLY A 77 -2.13 4.97 -5.05
CA GLY A 77 -1.33 4.62 -3.87
C GLY A 77 -1.53 3.20 -3.33
N ASP A 78 -2.21 2.31 -4.07
CA ASP A 78 -2.36 0.90 -3.67
C ASP A 78 -1.12 0.07 -3.98
N SER A 79 -0.23 0.55 -4.86
CA SER A 79 1.03 -0.12 -5.19
C SER A 79 1.85 -0.39 -3.93
N GLY A 80 2.14 -1.66 -3.66
CA GLY A 80 2.82 -2.11 -2.44
C GLY A 80 1.89 -2.54 -1.29
N GLY A 81 0.58 -2.30 -1.39
CA GLY A 81 -0.41 -2.78 -0.44
C GLY A 81 -0.62 -4.31 -0.47
N PRO A 82 -1.11 -4.92 0.62
CA PRO A 82 -1.29 -6.37 0.72
C PRO A 82 -2.61 -6.86 0.12
N LEU A 83 -2.58 -7.98 -0.60
CA LEU A 83 -3.73 -8.85 -0.79
C LEU A 83 -3.86 -9.78 0.41
N VAL A 84 -4.91 -9.61 1.21
CA VAL A 84 -5.12 -10.35 2.46
C VAL A 84 -6.26 -11.35 2.32
N CYS A 85 -5.98 -12.61 2.64
CA CYS A 85 -6.97 -13.68 2.74
C CYS A 85 -6.80 -14.38 4.08
N GLN A 86 -7.89 -14.56 4.83
CA GLN A 86 -7.88 -15.17 6.17
C GLN A 86 -6.78 -14.60 7.07
N GLN A 87 -6.70 -13.26 7.15
CA GLN A 87 -5.71 -12.53 7.96
C GLN A 87 -4.24 -12.73 7.53
N THR A 88 -3.99 -13.41 6.41
CA THR A 88 -2.66 -13.67 5.87
C THR A 88 -2.43 -12.85 4.61
N ALA A 89 -1.31 -12.12 4.56
CA ALA A 89 -0.87 -11.44 3.35
C ALA A 89 -0.35 -12.46 2.34
N GLN A 90 -1.08 -12.65 1.24
CA GLN A 90 -0.72 -13.61 0.18
C GLN A 90 -0.01 -12.94 -0.99
N GLY A 91 -0.33 -11.67 -1.25
CA GLY A 91 0.19 -10.92 -2.38
C GLY A 91 0.57 -9.49 -2.00
N ILE A 92 1.44 -8.89 -2.81
CA ILE A 92 1.76 -7.47 -2.79
C ILE A 92 1.26 -6.90 -4.11
N PHE A 93 0.35 -5.93 -4.10
CA PHE A 93 -0.16 -5.34 -5.33
C PHE A 93 0.99 -4.66 -6.08
N SER A 94 1.19 -5.05 -7.34
CA SER A 94 2.25 -4.52 -8.18
C SER A 94 1.70 -3.48 -9.15
N TRP A 95 0.75 -3.88 -10.00
CA TRP A 95 0.10 -3.04 -10.99
C TRP A 95 -1.17 -3.73 -11.50
N GLY A 96 -2.03 -2.98 -12.17
CA GLY A 96 -3.23 -3.48 -12.84
C GLY A 96 -3.75 -2.44 -13.83
N SER A 97 -4.76 -2.82 -14.62
CA SER A 97 -5.45 -1.87 -15.49
C SER A 97 -6.06 -0.73 -14.69
N GLU A 98 -5.93 0.52 -15.17
CA GLU A 98 -6.56 1.70 -14.57
C GLU A 98 -8.09 1.64 -14.69
N GLU A 99 -8.61 0.86 -15.63
CA GLU A 99 -10.04 0.64 -15.85
C GLU A 99 -10.65 -0.36 -14.85
N GLY A 100 -9.85 -0.93 -13.95
CA GLY A 100 -10.28 -1.96 -13.01
C GLY A 100 -10.61 -3.30 -13.67
N THR A 101 -10.22 -3.47 -14.94
CA THR A 101 -10.40 -4.70 -15.71
C THR A 101 -9.32 -5.72 -15.34
N PRO A 102 -9.69 -6.94 -14.90
CA PRO A 102 -8.71 -8.00 -14.69
C PRO A 102 -7.88 -8.26 -15.96
N PRO A 103 -6.58 -8.62 -15.81
CA PRO A 103 -5.94 -9.05 -14.58
C PRO A 103 -5.25 -7.93 -13.78
N ALA A 104 -5.35 -8.01 -12.45
CA ALA A 104 -4.44 -7.33 -11.53
C ALA A 104 -3.26 -8.23 -11.19
N VAL A 105 -2.05 -7.68 -11.15
CA VAL A 105 -0.81 -8.44 -10.94
C VAL A 105 -0.29 -8.22 -9.52
N TYR A 106 -0.04 -9.33 -8.84
CA TYR A 106 0.46 -9.36 -7.46
C TYR A 106 1.76 -10.14 -7.37
N THR A 107 2.70 -9.64 -6.56
CA THR A 107 3.88 -10.40 -6.16
C THR A 107 3.48 -11.40 -5.08
N ARG A 108 3.71 -12.69 -5.34
CA ARG A 108 3.39 -13.78 -4.41
C ARG A 108 4.30 -13.74 -3.19
N VAL A 109 3.75 -13.44 -2.01
CA VAL A 109 4.52 -13.33 -0.75
C VAL A 109 5.21 -14.64 -0.39
N SER A 110 4.54 -15.78 -0.60
CA SER A 110 5.08 -17.09 -0.21
C SER A 110 6.43 -17.42 -0.86
N THR A 111 6.69 -16.89 -2.06
CA THR A 111 7.97 -17.07 -2.77
C THR A 111 9.13 -16.43 -2.03
N PHE A 112 8.87 -15.36 -1.26
CA PHE A 112 9.90 -14.54 -0.61
C PHE A 112 9.98 -14.73 0.91
N ILE A 113 9.16 -15.61 1.51
CA ILE A 113 9.11 -15.80 2.97
C ILE A 113 10.49 -16.06 3.57
N LEU A 114 11.29 -16.96 2.98
CA LEU A 114 12.63 -17.29 3.49
C LEU A 114 13.56 -16.09 3.48
N TRP A 115 13.51 -15.29 2.40
CA TRP A 115 14.30 -14.05 2.30
C TRP A 115 13.83 -13.01 3.30
N ILE A 116 12.52 -12.80 3.44
CA ILE A 116 11.94 -11.87 4.41
C ILE A 116 12.41 -12.27 5.81
N GLN A 117 12.20 -13.52 6.23
CA GLN A 117 12.61 -14.01 7.55
C GLN A 117 14.12 -13.89 7.79
N LYS A 118 14.95 -14.13 6.77
CA LYS A 118 16.41 -13.95 6.87
C LYS A 118 16.76 -12.47 7.09
N THR A 119 16.21 -11.58 6.28
CA THR A 119 16.43 -10.12 6.37
C THR A 119 15.97 -9.57 7.72
N MET A 120 14.79 -9.99 8.18
CA MET A 120 14.24 -9.59 9.47
C MET A 120 15.14 -9.98 10.65
N ARG A 121 15.77 -11.17 10.60
CA ARG A 121 16.74 -11.59 11.63
C ARG A 121 18.05 -10.81 11.59
N MET A 122 18.51 -10.37 10.41
CA MET A 122 19.73 -9.58 10.27
C MET A 122 19.56 -8.12 10.71
N LEU A 123 18.35 -7.58 10.58
CA LEU A 123 18.05 -6.18 10.89
C LEU A 123 17.48 -5.98 12.30
N GLN A 124 17.20 -7.06 13.02
CA GLN A 124 16.87 -7.01 14.45
C GLN A 124 18.15 -6.70 15.26
N PRO A 125 18.18 -5.63 16.06
CA PRO A 125 19.31 -5.31 16.94
C PRO A 125 19.59 -6.39 17.98
#